data_AF-A0A110B5W4-F1
#
_entry.id   AF-A0A110B5W4-F1
#
_cell.length_a   1.000
_cell.length_b   1.000
_cell.length_c   1.000
_cell.angle_alpha   90.00
_cell.angle_beta   90.00
_cell.angle_gamma   90.00
#
_symmetry.space_group_name_H-M   'P 1'
#
loop_
_entity.id
_entity.type
_entity.pdbx_description
1 polymer ?
#
loop_
_entity_poly.entity_id
_entity_poly.type
_entity_poly.pdbx_seq_one_letter_code
_entity_poly.pdbx_strand_id
1 'polypeptide(L)'
;MHTLYTTGYERTDLDTFIVTLQRASVATVIDVRASPHSRRREFAFKHLARELPGAGIGYESWPVLGAPQAARDAAKVGDAQRFYQLYASHLEEPKPKDALHSLAERAVTEAVALLCYERDPAECHRLLIAERLERSHKLASHHLAG
;
A
#
# COMPACT_ATOMS: atom_id res chain seq x y z
N MET A 1 10.69 15.86 -8.01
CA MET A 1 9.61 14.92 -8.37
C MET A 1 9.25 14.18 -7.11
N HIS A 2 7.98 14.17 -6.74
CA HIS A 2 7.53 13.38 -5.59
C HIS A 2 7.01 12.04 -6.09
N THR A 3 7.48 10.97 -5.44
CA THR A 3 7.39 9.62 -5.98
C THR A 3 6.55 8.78 -5.04
N LEU A 4 5.47 8.20 -5.59
CA LEU A 4 4.70 7.18 -4.90
C LEU A 4 5.29 5.82 -5.26
N TYR A 5 5.52 4.98 -4.27
CA TYR A 5 5.96 3.62 -4.47
C TYR A 5 4.84 2.64 -4.12
N THR A 6 4.83 1.49 -4.77
CA THR A 6 4.07 0.33 -4.32
C THR A 6 5.04 -0.79 -3.97
N THR A 7 4.74 -1.55 -2.92
CA THR A 7 5.56 -2.70 -2.52
C THR A 7 4.70 -3.80 -1.92
N GLY A 8 5.12 -5.03 -2.13
CA GLY A 8 4.49 -6.24 -1.62
C GLY A 8 5.52 -7.12 -0.95
N TYR A 9 5.12 -7.81 0.13
CA TYR A 9 6.04 -8.67 0.87
C TYR A 9 5.89 -10.16 0.54
N GLU A 10 5.08 -10.53 -0.44
CA GLU A 10 5.04 -11.89 -0.95
C GLU A 10 6.42 -12.29 -1.51
N ARG A 11 6.95 -13.44 -1.03
CA ARG A 11 8.23 -14.03 -1.47
C ARG A 11 9.50 -13.20 -1.20
N THR A 12 9.46 -12.16 -0.35
CA THR A 12 10.65 -11.41 0.10
C THR A 12 10.84 -11.54 1.62
N ASP A 13 12.05 -11.53 2.16
CA ASP A 13 12.29 -11.46 3.61
C ASP A 13 12.33 -10.00 4.11
N LEU A 14 12.36 -9.81 5.43
CA LEU A 14 12.30 -8.47 6.02
C LEU A 14 13.55 -7.63 5.71
N ASP A 15 14.74 -8.24 5.69
CA ASP A 15 15.99 -7.54 5.46
C ASP A 15 16.04 -7.02 4.01
N THR A 16 15.69 -7.88 3.05
CA THR A 16 15.57 -7.53 1.63
C THR A 16 14.51 -6.45 1.42
N PHE A 17 13.38 -6.55 2.12
CA PHE A 17 12.33 -5.54 2.09
C PHE A 17 12.83 -4.17 2.58
N ILE A 18 13.51 -4.11 3.74
CA ILE A 18 14.06 -2.87 4.30
C ILE A 18 15.12 -2.27 3.36
N VAL A 19 16.06 -3.09 2.87
CA VAL A 19 17.10 -2.64 1.94
C VAL A 19 16.49 -2.07 0.66
N THR A 20 15.42 -2.68 0.15
CA THR A 20 14.70 -2.19 -1.03
C THR A 20 14.09 -0.82 -0.80
N LEU A 21 13.44 -0.60 0.36
CA LEU A 21 12.88 0.69 0.74
C LEU A 21 13.97 1.77 0.90
N GLN A 22 15.09 1.43 1.54
CA GLN A 22 16.21 2.35 1.73
C GLN A 22 16.87 2.75 0.40
N ARG A 23 17.05 1.81 -0.53
CA ARG A 23 17.59 2.10 -1.88
C ARG A 23 16.71 3.04 -2.68
N ALA A 24 15.40 2.99 -2.46
CA ALA A 24 14.43 3.89 -3.07
C ALA A 24 14.23 5.21 -2.29
N SER A 25 14.97 5.40 -1.19
CA SER A 25 14.84 6.53 -0.27
C SER A 25 13.41 6.75 0.21
N VAL A 26 12.68 5.66 0.47
CA VAL A 26 11.32 5.73 1.02
C VAL A 26 11.38 6.35 2.41
N ALA A 27 10.64 7.45 2.60
CA ALA A 27 10.53 8.12 3.88
C ALA A 27 9.52 7.39 4.79
N THR A 28 8.36 7.02 4.24
CA THR A 28 7.29 6.36 5.01
C THR A 28 6.64 5.23 4.24
N VAL A 29 6.39 4.11 4.94
CA VAL A 29 5.52 3.04 4.48
C VAL A 29 4.11 3.24 5.01
N ILE A 30 3.13 3.31 4.10
CA ILE A 30 1.71 3.30 4.41
C ILE A 30 1.14 1.91 4.13
N ASP A 31 0.80 1.22 5.21
CA ASP A 31 0.20 -0.10 5.18
C ASP A 31 -1.31 0.00 4.91
N VAL A 32 -1.69 -0.32 3.67
CA VAL A 32 -3.06 -0.25 3.18
C VAL A 32 -3.78 -1.60 3.31
N ARG A 33 -3.28 -2.54 4.13
CA ARG A 33 -4.00 -3.78 4.40
C ARG A 33 -5.25 -3.48 5.23
N ALA A 34 -6.39 -4.04 4.83
CA ALA A 34 -7.64 -3.91 5.60
C ALA A 34 -7.51 -4.46 7.03
N SER A 35 -6.59 -5.39 7.25
CA SER A 35 -6.09 -5.80 8.55
C SER A 35 -4.58 -6.01 8.45
N PRO A 36 -3.75 -5.30 9.23
CA PRO A 36 -2.29 -5.42 9.15
C PRO A 36 -1.76 -6.66 9.92
N HIS A 37 -2.59 -7.69 10.03
CA HIS A 37 -2.18 -9.01 10.48
C HIS A 37 -1.53 -9.78 9.33
N SER A 38 -0.45 -10.48 9.62
CA SER A 38 0.25 -11.32 8.65
C SER A 38 0.52 -12.70 9.25
N ARG A 39 0.44 -13.73 8.41
CA ARG A 39 0.92 -15.09 8.75
C ARG A 39 2.44 -15.13 8.89
N ARG A 40 3.13 -14.17 8.27
CA ARG A 40 4.57 -13.94 8.37
C ARG A 40 4.82 -12.93 9.48
N ARG A 41 5.35 -13.40 10.61
CA ARG A 41 5.46 -12.63 11.86
C ARG A 41 6.28 -11.35 11.69
N GLU A 42 7.29 -11.40 10.83
CA GLU A 42 8.17 -10.30 10.46
C GLU A 42 7.45 -9.17 9.70
N PHE A 43 6.31 -9.46 9.06
CA PHE A 43 5.44 -8.49 8.37
C PHE A 43 4.14 -8.19 9.12
N ALA A 44 4.01 -8.61 10.37
CA ALA A 44 2.89 -8.21 11.22
C ALA A 44 3.06 -6.76 11.69
N PHE A 45 1.95 -6.04 11.89
CA PHE A 45 1.93 -4.64 12.34
C PHE A 45 2.96 -4.30 13.43
N LYS A 46 2.97 -5.05 14.54
CA LYS A 46 3.87 -4.79 15.69
C LYS A 46 5.35 -4.93 15.33
N HIS A 47 5.68 -5.77 14.35
CA HIS A 47 7.04 -5.98 13.91
C HIS A 47 7.46 -4.84 12.99
N LEU A 48 6.66 -4.52 11.97
CA LEU A 48 6.94 -3.42 11.04
C LEU A 48 7.01 -2.06 11.75
N ALA A 49 6.10 -1.81 12.69
CA ALA A 49 6.08 -0.59 13.49
C ALA A 49 7.32 -0.43 14.40
N ARG A 50 8.09 -1.50 14.63
CA ARG A 50 9.34 -1.46 15.38
C ARG A 50 10.56 -1.39 14.46
N GLU A 51 10.62 -2.25 13.45
CA GLU A 51 11.81 -2.41 12.61
C GLU A 51 11.97 -1.26 11.60
N LEU A 52 10.88 -0.77 10.99
CA LEU A 52 11.00 0.30 9.99
C LEU A 52 11.53 1.60 10.60
N PRO A 53 11.04 2.10 11.76
CA PRO A 53 11.63 3.27 12.40
C PRO A 53 13.10 3.07 12.78
N GLY A 54 13.47 1.85 13.22
CA GLY A 54 14.87 1.50 13.49
C GLY A 54 15.78 1.58 12.25
N ALA A 55 15.20 1.38 11.07
CA ALA A 55 15.87 1.55 9.77
C ALA A 55 15.76 2.97 9.18
N GLY A 56 15.19 3.93 9.93
CA GLY A 56 14.99 5.31 9.50
C GLY A 56 13.76 5.53 8.60
N ILE A 57 12.82 4.60 8.57
CA ILE A 57 11.63 4.63 7.71
C ILE A 57 10.37 4.72 8.59
N GLY A 58 9.51 5.71 8.33
CA GLY A 58 8.21 5.81 8.98
C GLY A 58 7.30 4.63 8.66
N TYR A 59 6.38 4.29 9.57
CA TYR A 59 5.38 3.25 9.32
C TYR A 59 4.02 3.66 9.91
N GLU A 60 3.00 3.65 9.07
CA GLU A 60 1.62 3.91 9.48
C GLU A 60 0.68 2.87 8.89
N SER A 61 -0.40 2.53 9.61
CA SER A 61 -1.44 1.62 9.10
C SER A 61 -2.73 2.37 8.81
N TRP A 62 -3.16 2.31 7.55
CA TRP A 62 -4.33 3.01 7.03
C TRP A 62 -5.34 1.97 6.52
N PRO A 63 -5.98 1.20 7.41
CA PRO A 63 -6.91 0.13 7.03
C PRO A 63 -8.16 0.68 6.31
N VAL A 64 -8.44 1.98 6.45
CA VAL A 64 -9.47 2.70 5.69
C VAL A 64 -9.26 2.61 4.18
N LEU A 65 -8.02 2.49 3.71
CA LEU A 65 -7.68 2.28 2.30
C LEU A 65 -7.61 0.79 1.92
N GLY A 66 -7.87 -0.14 2.85
CA GLY A 66 -7.86 -1.57 2.57
C GLY A 66 -9.10 -2.05 1.82
N ALA A 67 -8.93 -3.11 1.04
CA ALA A 67 -10.04 -3.71 0.30
C ALA A 67 -11.16 -4.20 1.24
N PRO A 68 -12.44 -3.82 1.04
CA PRO A 68 -13.55 -4.27 1.90
C PRO A 68 -13.81 -5.77 1.76
N GLN A 69 -14.49 -6.38 2.73
CA GLN A 69 -14.72 -7.83 2.78
C GLN A 69 -15.33 -8.38 1.49
N ALA A 70 -16.36 -7.71 0.94
CA ALA A 70 -17.00 -8.11 -0.31
C ALA A 70 -16.02 -8.13 -1.50
N ALA A 71 -15.11 -7.14 -1.60
CA ALA A 71 -14.08 -7.14 -2.63
C ALA A 71 -13.12 -8.31 -2.43
N ARG A 72 -12.65 -8.55 -1.19
CA ARG A 72 -11.78 -9.69 -0.87
C ARG A 72 -12.42 -11.03 -1.22
N ASP A 73 -13.72 -11.17 -1.02
CA ASP A 73 -14.45 -12.40 -1.37
C ASP A 73 -14.55 -12.61 -2.89
N ALA A 74 -14.73 -11.53 -3.67
CA ALA A 74 -14.63 -11.59 -5.12
C ALA A 74 -13.22 -12.02 -5.60
N ALA A 75 -12.16 -11.47 -4.99
CA ALA A 75 -10.78 -11.86 -5.31
C ALA A 75 -10.51 -13.36 -5.03
N LYS A 76 -11.05 -13.91 -3.93
CA LYS A 76 -10.88 -15.34 -3.58
C LYS A 76 -11.43 -16.31 -4.62
N VAL A 77 -12.49 -15.91 -5.34
CA VAL A 77 -13.10 -16.73 -6.40
C VAL A 77 -12.60 -16.36 -7.80
N GLY A 78 -11.60 -15.48 -7.89
CA GLY A 78 -11.00 -15.06 -9.17
C GLY A 78 -11.84 -14.04 -9.96
N ASP A 79 -12.84 -13.41 -9.34
CA ASP A 79 -13.68 -12.40 -10.00
C ASP A 79 -13.03 -11.01 -9.92
N ALA A 80 -12.02 -10.79 -10.78
CA ALA A 80 -11.27 -9.55 -10.83
C ALA A 80 -12.14 -8.32 -11.20
N GLN A 81 -13.15 -8.51 -12.07
CA GLN A 81 -14.05 -7.43 -12.46
C GLN A 81 -14.89 -6.96 -11.27
N ARG A 82 -15.46 -7.92 -10.52
CA ARG A 82 -16.25 -7.59 -9.32
C ARG A 82 -15.38 -6.99 -8.23
N PHE A 83 -14.16 -7.50 -8.03
CA PHE A 83 -13.18 -6.90 -7.12
C PHE A 83 -12.94 -5.43 -7.46
N TYR A 84 -12.61 -5.13 -8.72
CA TYR A 84 -12.35 -3.76 -9.18
C TYR A 84 -13.53 -2.84 -8.91
N GLN A 85 -14.75 -3.27 -9.26
CA GLN A 85 -15.96 -2.48 -9.05
C GLN A 85 -16.19 -2.16 -7.58
N LEU A 86 -16.13 -3.18 -6.71
CA LEU A 86 -16.35 -3.02 -5.28
C LEU A 86 -15.29 -2.13 -4.63
N TYR A 87 -14.02 -2.27 -5.03
CA TYR A 87 -12.96 -1.44 -4.48
C TYR A 87 -13.01 0.00 -5.00
N ALA A 88 -13.32 0.20 -6.30
CA ALA A 88 -13.50 1.54 -6.85
C ALA A 88 -14.64 2.29 -6.16
N SER A 89 -15.76 1.62 -5.87
CA SER A 89 -16.86 2.21 -5.08
C SER A 89 -16.44 2.52 -3.63
N HIS A 90 -15.67 1.65 -2.99
CA HIS A 90 -15.13 1.89 -1.64
C HIS A 90 -14.27 3.16 -1.59
N LEU A 91 -13.44 3.41 -2.61
CA LEU A 91 -12.63 4.63 -2.67
C LEU A 91 -13.43 5.94 -2.84
N GLU A 92 -14.71 5.87 -3.20
CA GLU A 92 -15.61 7.04 -3.25
C GLU A 92 -16.32 7.32 -1.92
N GLU A 93 -16.26 6.39 -0.95
CA GLU A 93 -16.85 6.60 0.36
C GLU A 93 -16.13 7.74 1.11
N PRO A 94 -16.80 8.47 2.03
CA PRO A 94 -16.21 9.66 2.65
C PRO A 94 -14.86 9.42 3.32
N LYS A 95 -14.72 8.36 4.13
CA LYS A 95 -13.47 8.11 4.87
C LYS A 95 -12.30 7.69 3.97
N PRO A 96 -12.46 6.73 3.02
CA PRO A 96 -11.40 6.41 2.07
C PRO A 96 -11.03 7.60 1.18
N LYS A 97 -12.01 8.40 0.76
CA LYS A 97 -11.77 9.60 -0.04
C LYS A 97 -10.94 10.66 0.70
N ASP A 98 -11.25 10.92 1.96
CA ASP A 98 -10.45 11.82 2.81
C ASP A 98 -9.03 11.27 3.02
N ALA A 99 -8.91 9.95 3.26
CA ALA A 99 -7.61 9.31 3.38
C ALA A 99 -6.80 9.38 2.06
N LEU A 100 -7.43 9.25 0.89
CA LEU A 100 -6.75 9.44 -0.40
C LEU A 100 -6.22 10.88 -0.54
N HIS A 101 -6.97 11.88 -0.10
CA HIS A 101 -6.51 13.26 -0.08
C HIS A 101 -5.29 13.44 0.81
N SER A 102 -5.34 12.96 2.06
CA SER A 102 -4.19 13.01 2.97
C SER A 102 -2.98 12.23 2.44
N LEU A 103 -3.20 11.09 1.77
CA LEU A 103 -2.13 10.33 1.13
C LEU A 103 -1.48 11.13 0.01
N ALA A 104 -2.28 11.84 -0.80
CA ALA A 104 -1.76 12.72 -1.85
C ALA A 104 -0.90 13.84 -1.26
N GLU A 105 -1.37 14.52 -0.22
CA GLU A 105 -0.64 15.60 0.47
C GLU A 105 0.70 15.11 1.05
N ARG A 106 0.74 13.89 1.61
CA ARG A 106 1.99 13.26 2.04
C ARG A 106 2.87 12.91 0.85
N ALA A 107 2.31 12.29 -0.19
CA ALA A 107 3.07 11.85 -1.35
C ALA A 107 3.60 13.01 -2.21
N VAL A 108 3.16 14.26 -2.01
CA VAL A 108 3.77 15.47 -2.60
C VAL A 108 4.83 16.12 -1.70
N THR A 109 5.08 15.61 -0.49
CA THR A 109 6.09 16.16 0.42
C THR A 109 7.21 15.17 0.72
N GLU A 110 6.92 13.86 0.66
CA GLU A 110 7.88 12.80 0.94
C GLU A 110 7.69 11.58 0.02
N ALA A 111 8.70 10.72 -0.04
CA ALA A 111 8.61 9.44 -0.75
C ALA A 111 7.80 8.43 0.09
N VAL A 112 6.63 8.05 -0.42
CA VAL A 112 5.70 7.15 0.28
C VAL A 112 5.64 5.80 -0.43
N ALA A 113 5.71 4.69 0.32
CA ALA A 113 5.47 3.35 -0.22
C ALA A 113 4.16 2.74 0.30
N LEU A 114 3.27 2.35 -0.61
CA LEU A 114 2.04 1.61 -0.29
C LEU A 114 2.35 0.12 -0.12
N LEU A 115 2.09 -0.41 1.06
CA LEU A 115 2.32 -1.81 1.41
C LEU A 115 1.04 -2.65 1.33
N CYS A 116 1.12 -3.78 0.63
CA CYS A 116 0.10 -4.83 0.56
C CYS A 116 0.81 -6.20 0.64
N TYR A 117 0.09 -7.32 0.54
CA TYR A 117 0.71 -8.65 0.57
C TYR A 117 1.33 -9.01 -0.78
N GLU A 118 0.51 -9.04 -1.81
CA GLU A 118 0.78 -9.53 -3.16
C GLU A 118 2.03 -8.86 -3.73
N ARG A 119 2.90 -9.60 -4.41
CA ARG A 119 4.12 -9.01 -4.98
C ARG A 119 3.78 -8.07 -6.13
N ASP A 120 2.90 -8.48 -7.03
CA ASP A 120 2.50 -7.69 -8.19
C ASP A 120 1.37 -6.70 -7.81
N PRO A 121 1.53 -5.37 -8.01
CA PRO A 121 0.44 -4.43 -7.80
C PRO A 121 -0.78 -4.71 -8.68
N ALA A 122 -0.63 -5.32 -9.86
CA ALA A 122 -1.74 -5.70 -10.73
C ALA A 122 -2.70 -6.72 -10.10
N GLU A 123 -2.25 -7.42 -9.05
CA GLU A 123 -3.02 -8.41 -8.31
C GLU A 123 -3.58 -7.88 -6.98
N CYS A 124 -3.30 -6.62 -6.60
CA CYS A 124 -3.76 -6.01 -5.35
C CYS A 124 -4.47 -4.67 -5.56
N HIS A 125 -5.28 -4.26 -4.59
CA HIS A 125 -5.99 -2.98 -4.55
C HIS A 125 -5.07 -1.75 -4.59
N ARG A 126 -3.78 -1.88 -4.24
CA ARG A 126 -2.83 -0.76 -4.21
C ARG A 126 -2.59 -0.14 -5.60
N LEU A 127 -2.78 -0.89 -6.69
CA LEU A 127 -2.74 -0.32 -8.04
C LEU A 127 -3.85 0.73 -8.22
N LEU A 128 -5.05 0.45 -7.73
CA LEU A 128 -6.19 1.36 -7.85
C LEU A 128 -6.00 2.64 -7.02
N ILE A 129 -5.32 2.54 -5.87
CA ILE A 129 -4.87 3.72 -5.11
C ILE A 129 -3.86 4.52 -5.94
N ALA A 130 -2.81 3.86 -6.42
CA ALA A 130 -1.73 4.51 -7.18
C ALA A 130 -2.27 5.24 -8.41
N GLU A 131 -3.01 4.55 -9.28
CA GLU A 131 -3.62 5.14 -10.47
C GLU A 131 -4.54 6.31 -10.16
N ARG A 132 -5.27 6.25 -9.04
CA ARG A 132 -6.14 7.36 -8.62
C ARG A 132 -5.31 8.60 -8.33
N LEU A 133 -4.22 8.44 -7.58
CA LEU A 133 -3.32 9.52 -7.19
C LEU A 133 -2.52 10.08 -8.38
N GLU A 134 -2.11 9.23 -9.32
CA GLU A 134 -1.49 9.66 -10.57
C GLU A 134 -2.43 10.58 -11.36
N ARG A 135 -3.71 10.19 -11.49
CA ARG A 135 -4.73 10.97 -12.21
C ARG A 135 -5.06 12.29 -11.51
N SER A 136 -5.18 12.32 -10.19
CA SER A 136 -5.63 13.52 -9.47
C SER A 136 -4.50 14.48 -9.04
N HIS A 137 -3.25 14.01 -8.91
CA HIS A 137 -2.16 14.82 -8.36
C HIS A 137 -0.86 14.84 -9.18
N LYS A 138 -0.86 14.30 -10.42
CA LYS A 138 0.33 14.23 -11.30
C LYS A 138 1.55 13.60 -10.62
N LEU A 139 1.30 12.66 -9.71
CA LEU A 139 2.33 11.83 -9.11
C LEU A 139 2.76 10.76 -10.12
N ALA A 140 4.02 10.32 -10.04
CA ALA A 140 4.47 9.12 -10.73
C ALA A 140 4.49 7.98 -9.71
N SER A 141 3.88 6.84 -10.05
CA SER A 141 3.98 5.63 -9.23
C SER A 141 5.02 4.65 -9.79
N HIS A 142 5.80 4.04 -8.91
CA HIS A 142 6.79 3.02 -9.26
C HIS A 142 6.66 1.80 -8.35
N HIS A 143 6.72 0.61 -8.92
CA HIS A 143 6.73 -0.62 -8.12
C HIS A 143 8.16 -0.96 -7.68
N LEU A 144 8.33 -1.23 -6.38
CA LEU A 144 9.56 -1.71 -5.80
C LEU A 144 9.52 -3.25 -5.72
N ALA A 145 10.21 -3.89 -6.67
CA ALA A 145 10.42 -5.32 -6.67
C ALA A 145 11.61 -5.65 -5.76
N GLY A 146 11.31 -6.08 -4.53
CA GLY A 146 12.24 -6.78 -3.63
C GLY A 146 12.02 -8.29 -3.64
#